data_AF-A0A4Q1DCM2-F1
#
_entry.id   AF-A0A4Q1DCM2-F1
#
_cell.length_a   1.000
_cell.length_b   1.000
_cell.length_c   1.000
_cell.angle_alpha   90.00
_cell.angle_beta   90.00
_cell.angle_gamma   90.00
#
_symmetry.space_group_name_H-M   'P 1'
#
loop_
_entity.id
_entity.type
_entity.pdbx_description
1 polymer ?
#
loop_
_entity_poly.entity_id
_entity_poly.type
_entity_poly.pdbx_seq_one_letter_code
_entity_poly.pdbx_strand_id
1 'polypeptide(L)'
;MRLFSKYYNELLQEMYTRYPTREDISTLVKSAEIEPGDVNLNGSALVMCNSALTVAEQQNKLLPLIEAVLREHPNLSTVKEILERIKDGSAMIHPLQYTHNKAQQYVDSKKVFLVYDDTNKDMVLLLKKHLAPLYRFSKKISLFDIHTDLGGGANREEILSRNLENASIVLLLLTPDFWGNINNDCDKMMFAALEMRKCTIPVLLIDCLWTRIEALENIVPLPKDGQFVSSSANKDQLLKKIAEGIEEVVNSNCNQN
;
A
#
# COMPACT_ATOMS: atom_id res chain seq x y z
N MET A 1 0.66 21.89 4.48
CA MET A 1 1.30 21.38 3.24
C MET A 1 2.46 20.48 3.65
N ARG A 2 2.80 19.43 2.89
CA ARG A 2 3.90 18.51 3.24
C ARG A 2 5.04 18.61 2.25
N LEU A 3 6.26 18.29 2.68
CA LEU A 3 7.41 18.17 1.80
C LEU A 3 7.31 16.92 0.92
N PHE A 4 7.82 16.98 -0.32
CA PHE A 4 8.12 15.76 -1.07
C PHE A 4 9.10 14.89 -0.27
N SER A 5 8.94 13.56 -0.38
CA SER A 5 9.76 12.57 0.35
C SER A 5 11.26 12.76 0.15
N LYS A 6 11.68 13.21 -1.04
CA LYS A 6 13.07 13.58 -1.32
C LYS A 6 13.57 14.66 -0.34
N TYR A 7 12.92 15.82 -0.30
CA TYR A 7 13.32 16.96 0.54
C TYR A 7 13.13 16.67 2.03
N TYR A 8 12.09 15.91 2.38
CA TYR A 8 11.88 15.46 3.75
C TYR A 8 13.07 14.63 4.25
N ASN A 9 13.51 13.65 3.45
CA ASN A 9 14.62 12.79 3.83
C ASN A 9 15.96 13.55 3.85
N GLU A 10 16.20 14.43 2.87
CA GLU A 10 17.41 15.27 2.84
C GLU A 10 17.47 16.19 4.07
N LEU A 11 16.36 16.83 4.44
CA LEU A 11 16.29 17.68 5.63
C LEU A 11 16.43 16.89 6.93
N LEU A 12 15.79 15.71 7.01
CA LEU A 12 15.91 14.83 8.17
C LEU A 12 17.36 14.38 8.40
N GLN A 13 18.05 14.00 7.31
CA GLN A 13 19.47 13.61 7.34
C GLN A 13 20.37 14.72 7.86
N GLU A 14 20.18 15.95 7.37
CA GLU A 14 20.89 17.12 7.87
C GLU A 14 20.58 17.34 9.35
N MET A 15 19.31 17.33 9.75
CA MET A 15 18.93 17.58 11.14
C MET A 15 19.55 16.58 12.12
N TYR A 16 19.36 15.27 11.96
CA TYR A 16 19.85 14.35 12.99
C TYR A 16 21.39 14.24 13.03
N THR A 17 22.07 14.68 11.97
CA THR A 17 23.54 14.77 11.96
C THR A 17 24.04 15.94 12.81
N ARG A 18 23.27 17.02 12.98
CA ARG A 18 23.66 18.22 13.76
C ARG A 18 22.97 18.31 15.14
N TYR A 19 21.82 17.66 15.31
CA TYR A 19 21.02 17.67 16.54
C TYR A 19 20.95 16.27 17.18
N PRO A 20 22.06 15.72 17.71
CA PRO A 20 22.11 14.35 18.22
C PRO A 20 21.39 14.16 19.56
N THR A 21 21.20 15.23 20.35
CA THR A 21 20.64 15.14 21.70
C THR A 21 19.22 15.70 21.82
N ARG A 22 18.54 15.30 22.88
CA ARG A 22 17.23 15.85 23.26
C ARG A 22 17.26 17.36 23.49
N GLU A 23 18.35 17.87 24.05
CA GLU A 23 18.49 19.29 24.35
C GLU A 23 18.65 20.12 23.07
N ASP A 24 19.41 19.60 22.10
CA ASP A 24 19.60 20.22 20.79
C ASP A 24 18.25 20.38 20.07
N ILE A 25 17.46 19.29 20.00
CA ILE A 25 16.15 19.29 19.34
C ILE A 25 15.17 20.22 20.08
N SER A 26 15.13 20.14 21.42
CA SER A 26 14.25 20.98 22.24
C SER A 26 14.52 22.47 22.05
N THR A 27 15.80 22.85 21.93
CA THR A 27 16.22 24.23 21.67
C THR A 27 15.84 24.66 20.26
N LEU A 28 16.12 23.80 19.27
CA LEU A 28 15.78 24.04 17.87
C LEU A 28 14.28 24.29 17.69
N VAL A 29 13.42 23.40 18.21
CA VAL A 29 11.97 23.50 18.01
C VAL A 29 11.37 24.72 18.73
N LYS A 30 11.89 25.08 19.92
CA LYS A 30 11.51 26.35 20.58
C LYS A 30 11.85 27.56 19.71
N SER A 31 13.03 27.58 19.10
CA SER A 31 13.46 28.68 18.23
C SER A 31 12.65 28.79 16.92
N ALA A 32 11.89 27.72 16.60
CA ALA A 32 10.94 27.64 15.50
C ALA A 32 9.48 27.88 15.93
N GLU A 33 9.25 28.33 17.17
CA GLU A 33 7.92 28.53 17.76
C GLU A 33 7.07 27.25 17.80
N ILE A 34 7.71 26.12 18.08
CA ILE A 34 7.08 24.82 18.31
C ILE A 34 7.27 24.44 19.79
N GLU A 35 6.17 24.11 20.47
CA GLU A 35 6.23 23.66 21.86
C GLU A 35 6.93 22.29 21.95
N PRO A 36 7.99 22.14 22.77
CA PRO A 36 8.69 20.85 22.89
C PRO A 36 7.81 19.70 23.34
N GLY A 37 6.71 19.99 24.04
CA GLY A 37 5.72 18.99 24.46
C GLY A 37 4.99 18.32 23.30
N ASP A 38 4.92 18.97 22.14
CA ASP A 38 4.30 18.42 20.93
C ASP A 38 5.23 17.46 20.18
N VAL A 39 6.54 17.51 20.48
CA VAL A 39 7.58 16.73 19.81
C VAL A 39 7.95 15.52 20.66
N ASN A 40 7.96 14.33 20.05
CA ASN A 40 8.51 13.15 20.69
C ASN A 40 10.04 13.26 20.80
N LEU A 41 10.49 13.69 21.97
CA LEU A 41 11.90 13.82 22.34
C LEU A 41 12.50 12.54 22.97
N ASN A 42 11.84 11.39 22.78
CA ASN A 42 12.33 10.09 23.24
C ASN A 42 12.92 9.27 22.08
N GLY A 43 14.00 8.54 22.35
CA GLY A 43 14.62 7.65 21.36
C GLY A 43 15.85 8.26 20.70
N SER A 44 16.15 7.80 19.47
CA SER A 44 17.33 8.25 18.74
C SER A 44 17.16 9.65 18.15
N ALA A 45 18.27 10.30 17.80
CA ALA A 45 18.26 11.59 17.10
C ALA A 45 17.38 11.58 15.85
N LEU A 46 17.39 10.47 15.10
CA LEU A 46 16.51 10.25 13.95
C LEU A 46 15.03 10.32 14.34
N VAL A 47 14.63 9.65 15.43
CA VAL A 47 13.24 9.65 15.92
C VAL A 47 12.82 11.06 16.35
N MET A 48 13.68 11.76 17.08
CA MET A 48 13.40 13.12 17.56
C MET A 48 13.30 14.12 16.40
N CYS A 49 14.24 14.10 15.46
CA CYS A 49 14.21 14.97 14.26
C CYS A 49 12.99 14.69 13.39
N ASN A 50 12.66 13.41 13.19
CA ASN A 50 11.48 13.02 12.42
C ASN A 50 10.19 13.53 13.09
N SER A 51 10.13 13.47 14.42
CA SER A 51 9.00 14.04 15.16
C SER A 51 8.94 15.56 15.03
N ALA A 52 10.07 16.27 15.13
CA ALA A 52 10.13 17.72 15.00
C ALA A 52 9.65 18.18 13.61
N LEU A 53 10.11 17.52 12.54
CA LEU A 53 9.67 17.81 11.16
C LEU A 53 8.18 17.54 10.98
N THR A 54 7.69 16.41 11.51
CA THR A 54 6.26 16.06 11.42
C THR A 54 5.38 17.11 12.10
N VAL A 55 5.76 17.56 13.30
CA VAL A 55 5.03 18.60 14.04
C VAL A 55 5.10 19.94 13.30
N ALA A 56 6.26 20.29 12.74
CA ALA A 56 6.41 21.51 11.95
C ALA A 56 5.52 21.52 10.70
N GLU A 57 5.36 20.38 10.01
CA GLU A 57 4.40 20.28 8.90
C GLU A 57 2.95 20.45 9.35
N GLN A 58 2.58 19.88 10.51
CA GLN A 58 1.23 19.93 11.06
C GLN A 58 0.84 21.33 11.53
N GLN A 59 1.77 22.03 12.17
CA GLN A 59 1.56 23.36 12.72
C GLN A 59 1.85 24.49 11.72
N ASN A 60 2.18 24.16 10.47
CA ASN A 60 2.61 25.11 9.44
C ASN A 60 3.86 25.93 9.87
N LYS A 61 4.75 25.30 10.62
CA LYS A 61 6.01 25.84 11.17
C LYS A 61 7.26 25.33 10.44
N LEU A 62 7.10 24.75 9.25
CA LEU A 62 8.21 24.22 8.46
C LEU A 62 9.24 25.30 8.06
N LEU A 63 8.76 26.47 7.62
CA LEU A 63 9.62 27.62 7.31
C LEU A 63 10.39 28.09 8.55
N PRO A 64 9.74 28.42 9.69
CA PRO A 64 10.43 28.74 10.94
C PRO A 64 11.46 27.70 11.37
N LEU A 65 11.16 26.40 11.23
CA LEU A 65 12.07 25.32 11.61
C LEU A 65 13.33 25.31 10.72
N ILE A 66 13.16 25.45 9.41
CA ILE A 66 14.29 25.46 8.47
C ILE A 66 15.13 26.73 8.62
N GLU A 67 14.48 27.87 8.86
CA GLU A 67 15.17 29.12 9.17
C GLU A 67 15.98 29.02 10.47
N ALA A 68 15.46 28.32 11.49
CA ALA A 68 16.20 28.03 12.71
C ALA A 68 17.44 27.16 12.44
N VAL A 69 17.30 26.09 11.66
CA VAL A 69 18.44 25.25 11.24
C VAL A 69 19.51 26.09 10.51
N LEU A 70 19.09 26.97 9.60
CA LEU A 70 20.02 27.82 8.84
C LEU A 70 20.64 28.94 9.68
N ARG A 71 19.98 29.37 10.75
CA ARG A 71 20.55 30.35 11.70
C ARG A 71 21.75 29.76 12.44
N GLU A 72 21.66 28.48 12.83
CA GLU A 72 22.75 27.77 13.51
C GLU A 72 23.78 27.20 12.52
N HIS A 73 23.34 26.83 11.31
CA HIS A 73 24.17 26.21 10.29
C HIS A 73 24.03 26.91 8.92
N PRO A 74 24.57 28.14 8.76
CA PRO A 74 24.36 28.97 7.58
C PRO A 74 25.02 28.44 6.31
N ASN A 75 25.85 27.40 6.38
CA ASN A 75 26.58 26.85 5.23
C ASN A 75 25.91 25.61 4.60
N LEU A 76 24.74 25.19 5.08
CA LEU A 76 24.03 24.02 4.56
C LEU A 76 23.35 24.33 3.22
N SER A 77 24.05 24.08 2.11
CA SER A 77 23.54 24.30 0.74
C SER A 77 22.26 23.50 0.47
N THR A 78 22.19 22.24 0.90
CA THR A 78 20.99 21.39 0.78
C THR A 78 19.78 22.03 1.47
N VAL A 79 19.95 22.52 2.70
CA VAL A 79 18.87 23.14 3.48
C VAL A 79 18.44 24.48 2.87
N LYS A 80 19.38 25.26 2.32
CA LYS A 80 19.07 26.49 1.56
C LYS A 80 18.27 26.19 0.30
N GLU A 81 18.64 25.16 -0.46
CA GLU A 81 17.89 24.75 -1.65
C GLU A 81 16.46 24.35 -1.26
N ILE A 82 16.30 23.55 -0.21
CA ILE A 82 14.98 23.15 0.30
C ILE A 82 14.16 24.37 0.72
N LEU A 83 14.75 25.35 1.41
CA LEU A 83 14.06 26.59 1.80
C LEU A 83 13.51 27.34 0.59
N GLU A 84 14.32 27.55 -0.45
CA GLU A 84 13.90 28.27 -1.66
C GLU A 84 12.78 27.51 -2.38
N ARG A 85 12.87 26.18 -2.44
CA ARG A 85 11.83 25.33 -3.05
C ARG A 85 10.54 25.27 -2.24
N ILE A 86 10.59 25.48 -0.92
CA ILE A 86 9.37 25.65 -0.11
C ILE A 86 8.72 26.98 -0.42
N LYS A 87 9.51 28.06 -0.53
CA LYS A 87 9.02 29.41 -0.84
C LYS A 87 8.36 29.49 -2.22
N ASP A 88 8.93 28.82 -3.22
CA ASP A 88 8.35 28.75 -4.57
C ASP A 88 7.28 27.66 -4.76
N GLY A 89 7.05 26.84 -3.72
CA GLY A 89 6.06 25.77 -3.69
C GLY A 89 6.48 24.46 -4.39
N SER A 90 7.64 24.40 -5.03
CA SER A 90 8.12 23.21 -5.76
C SER A 90 8.55 22.06 -4.85
N ALA A 91 8.87 22.33 -3.58
CA ALA A 91 9.13 21.31 -2.56
C ALA A 91 7.86 20.80 -1.88
N MET A 92 6.72 21.44 -2.11
CA MET A 92 5.48 21.19 -1.37
C MET A 92 4.51 20.35 -2.19
N ILE A 93 3.98 19.32 -1.56
CA ILE A 93 2.86 18.52 -2.08
C ILE A 93 1.60 19.40 -2.00
N HIS A 94 0.99 19.67 -3.16
CA HIS A 94 -0.24 20.46 -3.27
C HIS A 94 -1.38 19.76 -2.50
N PRO A 95 -2.28 20.48 -1.79
CA PRO A 95 -3.37 19.87 -1.02
C PRO A 95 -4.27 18.90 -1.82
N LEU A 96 -4.42 19.15 -3.13
CA LEU A 96 -5.16 18.26 -4.06
C LEU A 96 -4.40 16.98 -4.45
N GLN A 97 -3.14 16.81 -4.05
CA GLN A 97 -2.40 15.55 -4.12
C GLN A 97 -2.53 14.74 -2.80
N TYR A 98 -3.24 15.28 -1.80
CA TYR A 98 -3.36 14.72 -0.45
C TYR A 98 -4.80 14.64 0.10
N THR A 99 -5.85 14.83 -0.70
CA THR A 99 -7.21 14.50 -0.24
C THR A 99 -7.46 12.99 -0.31
N HIS A 100 -6.72 12.22 0.47
CA HIS A 100 -7.17 11.00 1.17
C HIS A 100 -6.06 10.51 2.11
N ASN A 101 -6.44 10.26 3.36
CA ASN A 101 -5.66 9.57 4.40
C ASN A 101 -4.63 10.40 5.18
N LYS A 102 -5.11 11.09 6.23
CA LYS A 102 -4.75 10.71 7.61
C LYS A 102 -5.75 11.34 8.59
N ALA A 103 -6.82 10.60 8.84
CA ALA A 103 -7.48 10.54 10.14
C ALA A 103 -8.30 9.25 10.24
N GLN A 104 -7.75 8.10 9.82
CA GLN A 104 -8.22 6.80 10.27
C GLN A 104 -7.19 5.71 9.95
N GLN A 105 -6.72 5.12 11.04
CA GLN A 105 -6.20 3.76 11.18
C GLN A 105 -4.76 3.51 10.77
N TYR A 106 -4.02 2.93 11.72
CA TYR A 106 -3.03 1.91 11.43
C TYR A 106 -3.59 0.98 10.34
N VAL A 107 -3.16 1.14 9.09
CA VAL A 107 -3.53 0.16 8.06
C VAL A 107 -2.63 -1.03 8.30
N ASP A 108 -3.18 -2.03 8.98
CA ASP A 108 -2.76 -3.40 8.76
C ASP A 108 -3.06 -3.67 7.28
N SER A 109 -2.03 -3.59 6.44
CA SER A 109 -2.14 -3.77 4.99
C SER A 109 -2.91 -5.06 4.73
N LYS A 110 -4.07 -4.97 4.08
CA LYS A 110 -4.91 -6.15 3.83
C LYS A 110 -4.10 -7.12 2.97
N LYS A 111 -3.89 -8.31 3.52
CA LYS A 111 -3.18 -9.41 2.86
C LYS A 111 -4.11 -10.00 1.80
N VAL A 112 -3.77 -9.78 0.52
CA VAL A 112 -4.56 -10.25 -0.62
C VAL A 112 -3.83 -11.43 -1.26
N PHE A 113 -4.46 -12.60 -1.22
CA PHE A 113 -3.94 -13.84 -1.78
C PHE A 113 -4.53 -14.06 -3.18
N LEU A 114 -3.65 -14.26 -4.18
CA LEU A 114 -4.06 -14.53 -5.56
C LEU A 114 -3.97 -16.03 -5.85
N VAL A 115 -5.10 -16.62 -6.23
CA VAL A 115 -5.21 -18.02 -6.65
C VAL A 115 -5.43 -18.04 -8.16
N TYR A 116 -4.51 -18.67 -8.89
CA TYR A 116 -4.53 -18.75 -10.34
C TYR A 116 -3.62 -19.87 -10.86
N ASP A 117 -3.78 -20.23 -12.13
CA ASP A 117 -2.88 -21.16 -12.84
C ASP A 117 -1.74 -20.41 -13.55
N ASP A 118 -0.49 -20.88 -13.42
CA ASP A 118 0.68 -20.18 -13.96
C ASP A 118 0.68 -20.07 -15.49
N THR A 119 -0.09 -20.91 -16.20
CA THR A 119 -0.31 -20.81 -17.65
C THR A 119 -0.85 -19.43 -18.04
N ASN A 120 -1.55 -18.73 -17.15
CA ASN A 120 -2.15 -17.42 -17.42
C ASN A 120 -1.44 -16.25 -16.72
N LYS A 121 -0.17 -16.42 -16.33
CA LYS A 121 0.63 -15.40 -15.62
C LYS A 121 0.64 -14.01 -16.29
N ASP A 122 0.54 -13.94 -17.61
CA ASP A 122 0.54 -12.66 -18.34
C ASP A 122 -0.69 -11.81 -18.02
N MET A 123 -1.87 -12.43 -17.94
CA MET A 123 -3.12 -11.77 -17.54
C MET A 123 -3.07 -11.33 -16.08
N VAL A 124 -2.49 -12.17 -15.21
CA VAL A 124 -2.28 -11.83 -13.80
C VAL A 124 -1.31 -10.66 -13.64
N LEU A 125 -0.25 -10.61 -14.44
CA LEU A 125 0.70 -9.50 -14.44
C LEU A 125 0.03 -8.19 -14.87
N LEU A 126 -0.86 -8.22 -15.86
CA LEU A 126 -1.65 -7.05 -16.25
C LEU A 126 -2.54 -6.56 -15.10
N LEU A 127 -3.25 -7.47 -14.43
CA LEU A 127 -4.05 -7.11 -13.25
C LEU A 127 -3.18 -6.51 -12.13
N LYS A 128 -2.03 -7.14 -11.82
CA LYS A 128 -1.07 -6.63 -10.83
C LYS A 128 -0.61 -5.20 -11.16
N LYS A 129 -0.42 -4.86 -12.44
CA LYS A 129 -0.09 -3.47 -12.86
C LYS A 129 -1.20 -2.48 -12.53
N HIS A 130 -2.47 -2.85 -12.74
CA HIS A 130 -3.62 -2.01 -12.37
C HIS A 130 -3.81 -1.89 -10.85
N LEU A 131 -3.39 -2.90 -10.08
CA LEU A 131 -3.38 -2.87 -8.62
C LEU A 131 -2.18 -2.12 -8.01
N ALA A 132 -1.17 -1.77 -8.83
CA ALA A 132 0.05 -1.11 -8.36
C ALA A 132 -0.18 0.13 -7.48
N PRO A 133 -1.16 1.00 -7.75
CA PRO A 133 -1.44 2.13 -6.87
C PRO A 133 -1.84 1.72 -5.44
N LEU A 134 -2.51 0.57 -5.29
CA LEU A 134 -2.97 0.08 -3.99
C LEU A 134 -1.82 -0.45 -3.13
N TYR A 135 -0.88 -1.20 -3.70
CA TYR A 135 0.22 -1.79 -2.93
C TYR A 135 1.53 -0.98 -2.94
N ARG A 136 1.78 -0.14 -3.97
CA ARG A 136 3.01 0.67 -4.03
C ARG A 136 2.87 2.04 -3.38
N PHE A 137 1.76 2.74 -3.62
CA PHE A 137 1.60 4.13 -3.19
C PHE A 137 0.73 4.25 -1.93
N SER A 138 -0.50 3.74 -1.97
CA SER A 138 -1.42 3.85 -0.83
C SER A 138 -1.13 2.86 0.29
N LYS A 139 -0.39 1.76 0.01
CA LYS A 139 -0.08 0.66 0.94
C LYS A 139 -1.32 0.07 1.61
N LYS A 140 -2.46 0.10 0.92
CA LYS A 140 -3.73 -0.45 1.42
C LYS A 140 -3.72 -1.99 1.41
N ILE A 141 -2.96 -2.58 0.49
CA ILE A 141 -2.87 -4.04 0.31
C ILE A 141 -1.43 -4.51 0.17
N SER A 142 -1.22 -5.77 0.53
CA SER A 142 -0.01 -6.55 0.21
C SER A 142 -0.43 -7.77 -0.60
N LEU A 143 0.26 -7.99 -1.73
CA LEU A 143 -0.05 -9.10 -2.64
C LEU A 143 0.92 -10.25 -2.42
N PHE A 144 0.38 -11.46 -2.40
CA PHE A 144 1.12 -12.72 -2.52
C PHE A 144 0.23 -13.71 -3.28
N ASP A 145 0.81 -14.76 -3.82
CA ASP A 145 0.12 -15.68 -4.71
C ASP A 145 0.46 -17.14 -4.46
N ILE A 146 -0.33 -18.02 -5.06
CA ILE A 146 -0.21 -19.48 -4.99
C ILE A 146 1.12 -20.03 -5.54
N HIS A 147 1.93 -19.19 -6.21
CA HIS A 147 3.24 -19.53 -6.75
C HIS A 147 4.39 -18.86 -6.01
N THR A 148 4.13 -18.15 -4.90
CA THR A 148 5.15 -17.42 -4.16
C THR A 148 6.23 -18.35 -3.63
N ASP A 149 7.48 -17.92 -3.79
CA ASP A 149 8.73 -18.68 -3.74
C ASP A 149 8.79 -19.74 -2.62
N LEU A 150 8.63 -21.00 -3.01
CA LEU A 150 8.79 -22.16 -2.15
C LEU A 150 10.28 -22.48 -2.08
N GLY A 151 10.97 -21.91 -1.09
CA GLY A 151 12.39 -22.19 -0.87
C GLY A 151 12.70 -23.70 -0.85
N GLY A 152 13.91 -24.09 -1.26
CA GLY A 152 14.29 -25.50 -1.35
C GLY A 152 14.05 -26.27 -0.04
N GLY A 153 13.26 -27.34 -0.10
CA GLY A 153 12.88 -28.16 1.06
C GLY A 153 11.60 -27.72 1.78
N ALA A 154 10.94 -26.65 1.32
CA ALA A 154 9.69 -26.20 1.91
C ALA A 154 8.49 -27.11 1.57
N ASN A 155 7.61 -27.34 2.54
CA ASN A 155 6.35 -28.03 2.30
C ASN A 155 5.35 -27.07 1.64
N ARG A 156 5.03 -27.34 0.38
CA ARG A 156 4.10 -26.53 -0.43
C ARG A 156 2.73 -26.39 0.23
N GLU A 157 2.17 -27.50 0.73
CA GLU A 157 0.86 -27.50 1.35
C GLU A 157 0.83 -26.64 2.62
N GLU A 158 1.86 -26.74 3.45
CA GLU A 158 1.99 -25.93 4.67
C GLU A 158 2.09 -24.42 4.35
N ILE A 159 2.82 -24.06 3.30
CA ILE A 159 2.94 -22.66 2.86
C ILE A 159 1.61 -22.15 2.31
N LEU A 160 0.93 -22.93 1.47
CA LEU A 160 -0.36 -22.53 0.91
C LEU A 160 -1.41 -22.35 2.01
N SER A 161 -1.49 -23.28 2.97
CA SER A 161 -2.36 -23.16 4.13
C SER A 161 -2.05 -21.92 4.96
N ARG A 162 -0.77 -21.65 5.26
CA ARG A 162 -0.36 -20.41 5.96
C ARG A 162 -0.72 -19.15 5.20
N ASN A 163 -0.50 -19.13 3.88
CA ASN A 163 -0.84 -17.98 3.04
C ASN A 163 -2.33 -17.71 3.09
N LEU A 164 -3.14 -18.77 2.97
CA LEU A 164 -4.59 -18.67 3.05
C LEU A 164 -5.07 -18.22 4.44
N GLU A 165 -4.52 -18.79 5.52
CA GLU A 165 -4.80 -18.37 6.90
C GLU A 165 -4.51 -16.89 7.12
N ASN A 166 -3.39 -16.40 6.59
CA ASN A 166 -2.98 -15.02 6.68
C ASN A 166 -3.75 -14.08 5.76
N ALA A 167 -4.40 -14.59 4.72
CA ALA A 167 -5.14 -13.77 3.76
C ALA A 167 -6.38 -13.15 4.42
N SER A 168 -6.53 -11.84 4.24
CA SER A 168 -7.76 -11.11 4.53
C SER A 168 -8.75 -11.19 3.36
N ILE A 169 -8.23 -11.23 2.13
CA ILE A 169 -8.99 -11.31 0.89
C ILE A 169 -8.34 -12.38 0.00
N VAL A 170 -9.14 -13.23 -0.62
CA VAL A 170 -8.71 -14.25 -1.57
C VAL A 170 -9.32 -13.91 -2.93
N LEU A 171 -8.48 -13.67 -3.93
CA LEU A 171 -8.91 -13.43 -5.30
C LEU A 171 -8.74 -14.71 -6.12
N LEU A 172 -9.85 -15.25 -6.64
CA LEU A 172 -9.83 -16.39 -7.55
C LEU A 172 -9.76 -15.85 -8.97
N LEU A 173 -8.60 -15.92 -9.63
CA LEU A 173 -8.42 -15.35 -10.96
C LEU A 173 -8.85 -16.38 -12.01
N LEU A 174 -10.12 -16.31 -12.40
CA LEU A 174 -10.80 -17.35 -13.15
C LEU A 174 -10.43 -17.35 -14.63
N THR A 175 -10.01 -18.51 -15.09
CA THR A 175 -9.66 -18.85 -16.47
C THR A 175 -10.06 -20.32 -16.74
N PRO A 176 -10.06 -20.79 -17.99
CA PRO A 176 -10.23 -22.21 -18.28
C PRO A 176 -9.22 -23.10 -17.53
N ASP A 177 -7.97 -22.66 -17.40
CA ASP A 177 -6.90 -23.44 -16.75
C ASP A 177 -7.07 -23.52 -15.23
N PHE A 178 -7.86 -22.62 -14.61
CA PHE A 178 -8.15 -22.65 -13.17
C PHE A 178 -8.69 -24.01 -12.73
N TRP A 179 -9.59 -24.63 -13.52
CA TRP A 179 -10.10 -25.99 -13.29
C TRP A 179 -9.58 -27.01 -14.29
N GLY A 180 -9.07 -26.57 -15.44
CA GLY A 180 -8.63 -27.45 -16.53
C GLY A 180 -7.29 -28.14 -16.28
N ASN A 181 -6.42 -27.56 -15.44
CA ASN A 181 -5.12 -28.15 -15.12
C ASN A 181 -5.18 -29.00 -13.85
N ILE A 182 -5.15 -30.32 -14.02
CA ILE A 182 -5.21 -31.32 -12.92
C ILE A 182 -4.05 -31.24 -11.92
N ASN A 183 -2.94 -30.58 -12.27
CA ASN A 183 -1.75 -30.50 -11.43
C ASN A 183 -1.65 -29.21 -10.61
N ASN A 184 -2.64 -28.30 -10.72
CA ASN A 184 -2.66 -27.08 -9.93
C ASN A 184 -3.39 -27.28 -8.59
N ASP A 185 -3.21 -26.33 -7.66
CA ASP A 185 -3.89 -26.35 -6.35
C ASP A 185 -5.07 -25.36 -6.29
N CYS A 186 -5.57 -24.88 -7.44
CA CYS A 186 -6.51 -23.76 -7.51
C CYS A 186 -7.88 -24.10 -6.90
N ASP A 187 -8.43 -25.27 -7.26
CA ASP A 187 -9.69 -25.77 -6.72
C ASP A 187 -9.59 -26.05 -5.21
N LYS A 188 -8.51 -26.68 -4.77
CA LYS A 188 -8.20 -26.94 -3.37
C LYS A 188 -8.16 -25.64 -2.56
N MET A 189 -7.48 -24.61 -3.07
CA MET A 189 -7.40 -23.30 -2.41
C MET A 189 -8.74 -22.57 -2.41
N MET A 190 -9.53 -22.70 -3.48
CA MET A 190 -10.90 -22.16 -3.53
C MET A 190 -11.77 -22.79 -2.45
N PHE A 191 -11.87 -24.11 -2.39
CA PHE A 191 -12.70 -24.79 -1.39
C PHE A 191 -12.23 -24.50 0.03
N ALA A 192 -10.93 -24.54 0.30
CA ALA A 192 -10.37 -24.18 1.60
C ALA A 192 -10.71 -22.74 2.00
N ALA A 193 -10.63 -21.78 1.07
CA ALA A 193 -10.98 -20.38 1.33
C ALA A 193 -12.47 -20.23 1.72
N LEU A 194 -13.35 -20.96 1.05
CA LEU A 194 -14.80 -20.96 1.32
C LEU A 194 -15.12 -21.61 2.67
N GLU A 195 -14.51 -22.77 2.97
CA GLU A 195 -14.67 -23.45 4.27
C GLU A 195 -14.21 -22.58 5.43
N MET A 196 -13.09 -21.87 5.25
CA MET A 196 -12.54 -20.91 6.22
C MET A 196 -13.32 -19.58 6.26
N ARG A 197 -14.39 -19.43 5.46
CA ARG A 197 -15.20 -18.20 5.32
C ARG A 197 -14.35 -16.95 5.06
N LYS A 198 -13.31 -17.10 4.23
CA LYS A 198 -12.48 -15.99 3.79
C LYS A 198 -13.31 -15.06 2.90
N CYS A 199 -12.92 -13.79 2.85
CA CYS A 199 -13.45 -12.88 1.84
C CYS A 199 -12.95 -13.30 0.46
N THR A 200 -13.72 -14.16 -0.20
CA THR A 200 -13.37 -14.77 -1.48
C THR A 200 -14.08 -14.04 -2.62
N ILE A 201 -13.33 -13.61 -3.63
CA ILE A 201 -13.83 -12.83 -4.76
C ILE A 201 -13.38 -13.48 -6.07
N PRO A 202 -14.32 -14.01 -6.87
CA PRO A 202 -14.03 -14.43 -8.23
C PRO A 202 -13.67 -13.22 -9.10
N VAL A 203 -12.61 -13.34 -9.91
CA VAL A 203 -12.16 -12.31 -10.86
C VAL A 203 -12.15 -12.92 -12.25
N LEU A 204 -13.01 -12.41 -13.14
CA LEU A 204 -13.28 -12.98 -14.46
C LEU A 204 -12.22 -12.55 -15.48
N LEU A 205 -11.15 -13.33 -15.60
CA LEU A 205 -10.06 -13.03 -16.52
C LEU A 205 -10.33 -13.58 -17.93
N ILE A 206 -10.51 -14.90 -18.07
CA ILE A 206 -10.76 -15.54 -19.36
C ILE A 206 -12.08 -16.29 -19.31
N ASP A 207 -12.90 -16.11 -20.35
CA ASP A 207 -14.23 -16.72 -20.46
C ASP A 207 -14.17 -18.24 -20.21
N CYS A 208 -14.99 -18.69 -19.26
CA CYS A 208 -15.04 -20.06 -18.78
C CYS A 208 -16.38 -20.37 -18.09
N LEU A 209 -16.68 -21.66 -17.92
CA LEU A 209 -17.95 -22.14 -17.35
C LEU A 209 -18.00 -22.07 -15.80
N TRP A 210 -17.46 -21.02 -15.19
CA TRP A 210 -17.39 -20.88 -13.74
C TRP A 210 -18.76 -20.88 -13.04
N THR A 211 -19.82 -20.46 -13.74
CA THR A 211 -21.20 -20.46 -13.20
C THR A 211 -21.75 -21.87 -12.96
N ARG A 212 -21.04 -22.92 -13.41
CA ARG A 212 -21.37 -24.32 -13.10
C ARG A 212 -20.82 -24.78 -11.75
N ILE A 213 -19.99 -23.96 -11.10
CA ILE A 213 -19.42 -24.26 -9.80
C ILE A 213 -20.38 -23.78 -8.71
N GLU A 214 -21.20 -24.70 -8.17
CA GLU A 214 -22.25 -24.42 -7.17
C GLU A 214 -21.69 -23.67 -5.94
N ALA A 215 -20.46 -23.98 -5.52
CA ALA A 215 -19.79 -23.32 -4.39
C ALA A 215 -19.58 -21.80 -4.58
N LEU A 216 -19.69 -21.29 -5.81
CA LEU A 216 -19.53 -19.87 -6.15
C LEU A 216 -20.86 -19.18 -6.51
N GLU A 217 -21.99 -19.90 -6.52
CA GLU A 217 -23.29 -19.40 -7.02
C GLU A 217 -23.73 -18.09 -6.33
N ASN A 218 -23.48 -17.99 -5.03
CA ASN A 218 -23.89 -16.84 -4.22
C ASN A 218 -22.80 -15.76 -4.05
N ILE A 219 -21.68 -15.88 -4.77
CA ILE A 219 -20.55 -14.96 -4.66
C ILE A 219 -20.51 -14.04 -5.87
N VAL A 220 -20.65 -12.74 -5.62
CA VAL A 220 -20.61 -11.72 -6.68
C VAL A 220 -19.19 -11.62 -7.25
N PRO A 221 -18.99 -11.81 -8.57
CA PRO A 221 -17.68 -11.73 -9.18
C PRO A 221 -17.25 -10.27 -9.43
N LEU A 222 -15.97 -10.08 -9.76
CA LEU A 222 -15.45 -8.89 -10.40
C LEU A 222 -15.05 -9.18 -11.84
N PRO A 223 -15.46 -8.34 -12.80
CA PRO A 223 -16.35 -7.20 -12.63
C PRO A 223 -17.80 -7.65 -12.32
N LYS A 224 -18.56 -6.82 -11.59
CA LYS A 224 -19.90 -7.15 -11.07
C LYS A 224 -20.95 -7.45 -12.16
N ASP A 225 -20.67 -7.05 -13.40
CA ASP A 225 -21.51 -7.28 -14.57
C ASP A 225 -21.21 -8.60 -15.30
N GLY A 226 -20.28 -9.41 -14.79
CA GLY A 226 -19.99 -10.75 -15.31
C GLY A 226 -19.17 -10.75 -16.60
N GLN A 227 -18.61 -9.62 -17.04
CA GLN A 227 -17.80 -9.56 -18.25
C GLN A 227 -16.39 -10.11 -18.02
N PHE A 228 -15.86 -10.87 -18.99
CA PHE A 228 -14.49 -11.35 -18.94
C PHE A 228 -13.51 -10.36 -19.58
N VAL A 229 -12.31 -10.26 -18.99
CA VAL A 229 -11.21 -9.46 -19.57
C VAL A 229 -10.84 -9.94 -20.97
N SER A 230 -10.86 -11.26 -21.24
CA SER A 230 -10.55 -11.82 -22.56
C SER A 230 -11.52 -11.36 -23.66
N SER A 231 -12.79 -11.14 -23.32
CA SER A 231 -13.84 -10.73 -24.27
C SER A 231 -13.96 -9.22 -24.45
N SER A 232 -13.29 -8.42 -23.62
CA SER A 232 -13.39 -6.96 -23.68
C SER A 232 -12.60 -6.39 -24.86
N ALA A 233 -13.23 -5.46 -25.60
CA ALA A 233 -12.54 -4.66 -26.61
C ALA A 233 -11.45 -3.75 -26.01
N ASN A 234 -11.61 -3.36 -24.74
CA ASN A 234 -10.63 -2.60 -23.98
C ASN A 234 -10.31 -3.31 -22.66
N LYS A 235 -9.25 -4.12 -22.68
CA LYS A 235 -8.81 -4.91 -21.52
C LYS A 235 -8.39 -4.01 -20.35
N ASP A 236 -7.70 -2.91 -20.62
CA ASP A 236 -7.22 -2.00 -19.58
C ASP A 236 -8.37 -1.30 -18.85
N GLN A 237 -9.43 -0.92 -19.57
CA GLN A 237 -10.62 -0.36 -18.93
C GLN A 237 -11.29 -1.38 -17.99
N LEU A 238 -11.37 -2.65 -18.40
CA LEU A 238 -12.00 -3.68 -17.58
C LEU A 238 -11.11 -4.08 -16.38
N LEU A 239 -9.80 -4.16 -16.57
CA LEU A 239 -8.84 -4.38 -15.49
C LEU A 239 -8.84 -3.23 -14.47
N LYS A 240 -8.97 -1.97 -14.93
CA LYS A 240 -9.16 -0.82 -14.06
C LYS A 240 -10.44 -0.97 -13.22
N LYS A 241 -11.56 -1.34 -13.85
CA LYS A 241 -12.84 -1.56 -13.15
C LYS A 241 -12.74 -2.68 -12.09
N ILE A 242 -12.00 -3.74 -12.40
CA ILE A 242 -11.69 -4.80 -11.43
C ILE A 242 -10.86 -4.26 -10.27
N ALA A 243 -9.82 -3.46 -10.53
CA ALA A 243 -8.99 -2.86 -9.50
C ALA A 243 -9.77 -1.89 -8.60
N GLU A 244 -10.67 -1.09 -9.15
CA GLU A 244 -11.60 -0.23 -8.40
C GLU A 244 -12.54 -1.07 -7.51
N GLY A 245 -13.09 -2.17 -8.04
CA GLY A 245 -13.89 -3.11 -7.26
C GLY A 245 -13.12 -3.78 -6.11
N ILE A 246 -11.84 -4.11 -6.33
CA ILE A 246 -10.96 -4.63 -5.27
C ILE A 246 -10.73 -3.54 -4.21
N GLU A 247 -10.50 -2.29 -4.61
CA GLU A 247 -10.35 -1.17 -3.68
C GLU A 247 -11.61 -0.95 -2.82
N GLU A 248 -12.80 -1.04 -3.40
CA GLU A 248 -14.07 -0.98 -2.66
C GLU A 248 -14.13 -2.04 -1.56
N VAL A 249 -13.75 -3.29 -1.87
CA VAL A 249 -13.74 -4.39 -0.91
C VAL A 249 -12.61 -4.25 0.11
N VAL A 250 -11.49 -3.63 -0.23
CA VAL A 250 -10.42 -3.34 0.74
C VAL A 250 -10.87 -2.28 1.75
N ASN A 251 -11.61 -1.27 1.30
CA ASN A 251 -12.11 -0.19 2.16
C ASN A 251 -13.34 -0.62 2.99
N SER A 252 -14.07 -1.65 2.55
CA SER A 252 -15.22 -2.20 3.25
C SER A 252 -14.77 -3.41 4.08
N ASN A 253 -15.12 -3.51 5.37
CA ASN A 253 -14.88 -4.78 6.06
C ASN A 253 -15.75 -5.87 5.42
N CYS A 254 -15.13 -6.79 4.69
CA CYS A 254 -15.81 -7.90 4.04
C CYS A 254 -16.34 -8.85 5.11
N ASN A 255 -17.62 -8.70 5.47
CA ASN A 255 -18.33 -9.59 6.38
C ASN A 255 -19.19 -10.53 5.52
N GLN A 256 -18.80 -11.81 5.44
CA GLN A 256 -19.71 -12.85 4.96
C GLN A 256 -20.50 -13.35 6.17
N ASN A 257 -21.81 -13.07 6.19
CA ASN A 257 -22.75 -13.62 7.18
C ASN A 257 -23.01 -15.10 6.89
#